data_AF-A0A7C4EPB2-F1
#
_entry.id   AF-A0A7C4EPB2-F1
#
_cell.length_a   1.000
_cell.length_b   1.000
_cell.length_c   1.000
_cell.angle_alpha   90.00
_cell.angle_beta   90.00
_cell.angle_gamma   90.00
#
_symmetry.space_group_name_H-M   'P 1'
#
loop_
_entity.id
_entity.type
_entity.pdbx_description
1 polymer ?
#
loop_
_entity_poly.entity_id
_entity_poly.type
_entity_poly.pdbx_seq_one_letter_code
_entity_poly.pdbx_strand_id
1 'polypeptide(L)'
;MVQDPDVQLMLKFQEGDEGAFRLLYEKYKIPLLNFIFRYCQNKQVAEELSQEVFIRVYKKASSYRPDAMFSTWIYRIAINICLNELRTSKYRYECEMKSIDPHQSEKLIEAVDHISKVSAEEKMATEERLNRLQNALGA
;
A
#
# COMPACT_ATOMS: atom_id res chain seq x y z
N MET A 1 17.66 -4.01 -9.35
CA MET A 1 16.20 -4.13 -9.59
C MET A 1 15.62 -5.04 -8.53
N VAL A 2 14.52 -4.64 -7.89
CA VAL A 2 13.81 -5.47 -6.91
C VAL A 2 13.29 -6.72 -7.64
N GLN A 3 13.78 -7.91 -7.26
CA GLN A 3 13.25 -9.19 -7.77
C GLN A 3 12.00 -9.57 -6.98
N ASP A 4 10.91 -8.85 -7.23
CA ASP A 4 9.60 -9.13 -6.66
C ASP A 4 8.67 -9.69 -7.77
N PRO A 5 8.17 -10.93 -7.64
CA PRO A 5 7.21 -11.50 -8.59
C PRO A 5 5.96 -10.64 -8.78
N ASP A 6 5.52 -9.91 -7.75
CA ASP A 6 4.34 -9.06 -7.83
C ASP A 6 4.63 -7.78 -8.61
N VAL A 7 5.86 -7.27 -8.53
CA VAL A 7 6.33 -6.20 -9.42
C VAL A 7 6.25 -6.67 -10.88
N GLN A 8 6.66 -7.91 -11.19
CA GLN A 8 6.59 -8.44 -12.55
C GLN A 8 5.14 -8.55 -13.05
N LEU A 9 4.21 -8.98 -12.19
CA LEU A 9 2.78 -8.98 -12.53
C LEU A 9 2.28 -7.56 -12.80
N MET A 10 2.70 -6.59 -12.00
CA MET A 10 2.28 -5.20 -12.18
C MET A 10 2.82 -4.60 -13.49
N LEU A 11 4.06 -4.94 -13.87
CA LEU A 11 4.67 -4.51 -15.14
C LEU A 11 3.94 -5.14 -16.34
N LYS A 12 3.62 -6.43 -16.28
CA LYS A 12 2.79 -7.09 -17.32
C LYS A 12 1.42 -6.45 -17.45
N PHE A 13 0.79 -6.12 -16.32
CA PHE A 13 -0.49 -5.42 -16.34
C PHE A 13 -0.37 -4.03 -16.96
N GLN A 14 0.71 -3.30 -16.68
CA GLN A 14 1.01 -2.02 -17.32
C GLN A 14 1.16 -2.13 -18.85
N GLU A 15 1.58 -3.28 -19.36
CA GLU A 15 1.66 -3.60 -20.79
C GLU A 15 0.31 -4.08 -21.39
N GLY A 16 -0.74 -4.20 -20.58
CA GLY A 16 -2.09 -4.57 -21.00
C GLY A 16 -2.53 -5.99 -20.64
N ASP A 17 -1.74 -6.75 -19.89
CA ASP A 17 -2.14 -8.09 -19.41
C ASP A 17 -3.10 -7.99 -18.21
N GLU A 18 -4.40 -7.95 -18.50
CA GLU A 18 -5.48 -7.97 -17.49
C GLU A 18 -5.44 -9.22 -16.59
N GLY A 19 -4.87 -10.33 -17.07
CA GLY A 19 -4.69 -11.55 -16.28
C GLY A 19 -3.70 -11.33 -15.13
N ALA A 20 -2.67 -10.51 -15.34
CA ALA A 20 -1.68 -10.21 -14.32
C ALA A 20 -2.29 -9.39 -13.15
N PHE A 21 -3.19 -8.43 -13.45
CA PHE A 21 -3.92 -7.72 -12.40
C PHE A 21 -4.84 -8.65 -11.61
N ARG A 22 -5.51 -9.61 -12.26
CA ARG A 22 -6.35 -10.60 -11.58
C ARG A 22 -5.55 -11.40 -10.55
N LEU A 23 -4.33 -11.81 -10.89
CA LEU A 23 -3.45 -12.54 -9.97
C LEU A 23 -3.09 -11.69 -8.74
N LEU A 24 -2.78 -10.40 -8.95
CA LEU A 24 -2.55 -9.46 -7.85
C LEU A 24 -3.80 -9.29 -6.99
N TYR A 25 -4.97 -9.11 -7.61
CA TYR A 25 -6.25 -8.98 -6.90
C TYR A 25 -6.52 -10.19 -6.01
N GLU A 26 -6.45 -11.41 -6.56
CA GLU A 26 -6.70 -12.65 -5.82
C GLU A 26 -5.73 -12.82 -4.63
N LYS A 27 -4.46 -12.46 -4.83
CA LYS A 27 -3.44 -12.54 -3.79
C LYS A 27 -3.69 -11.55 -2.64
N TYR A 28 -4.10 -10.33 -2.95
CA TYR A 28 -4.18 -9.24 -1.97
C TYR A 28 -5.58 -8.99 -1.41
N LYS A 29 -6.67 -9.49 -2.00
CA LYS A 29 -8.04 -9.14 -1.58
C LYS A 29 -8.33 -9.45 -0.11
N ILE A 30 -7.94 -10.63 0.39
CA ILE A 30 -8.19 -11.02 1.79
C ILE A 30 -7.21 -10.34 2.76
N PRO A 31 -5.88 -10.35 2.51
CA PRO A 31 -4.94 -9.63 3.37
C PRO A 31 -5.26 -8.15 3.53
N LEU A 32 -5.63 -7.49 2.43
CA LEU A 32 -5.93 -6.07 2.40
C LEU A 32 -7.24 -5.76 3.13
N LEU A 33 -8.29 -6.55 2.92
CA LEU A 33 -9.54 -6.43 3.66
C LEU A 33 -9.31 -6.58 5.17
N ASN A 34 -8.57 -7.61 5.59
CA ASN A 34 -8.24 -7.85 7.00
C ASN A 34 -7.40 -6.71 7.58
N PHE A 35 -6.45 -6.17 6.82
CA PHE A 35 -5.65 -5.02 7.22
C PHE A 35 -6.54 -3.81 7.48
N ILE A 36 -7.37 -3.43 6.50
CA ILE A 36 -8.28 -2.27 6.60
C ILE A 36 -9.28 -2.45 7.74
N PHE A 37 -9.84 -3.65 7.89
CA PHE A 37 -10.81 -3.97 8.94
C PHE A 37 -10.29 -3.71 10.35
N ARG A 38 -9.00 -3.97 10.61
CA ARG A 38 -8.38 -3.70 11.93
C ARG A 38 -8.48 -2.24 12.34
N TYR A 39 -8.62 -1.32 11.38
CA TYR A 39 -8.66 0.11 11.62
C TYR A 39 -10.06 0.69 11.64
N CYS A 40 -10.93 0.30 10.70
CA CYS A 40 -12.30 0.81 10.66
C CYS A 40 -13.27 0.04 11.57
N GLN A 41 -12.93 -1.19 11.97
CA GLN A 41 -13.77 -2.10 12.79
C GLN A 41 -15.21 -2.25 12.24
N ASN A 42 -15.40 -2.02 10.95
CA ASN A 42 -16.68 -2.10 10.27
C ASN A 42 -16.47 -2.83 8.95
N LYS A 43 -17.13 -3.98 8.80
CA LYS A 43 -16.96 -4.86 7.63
C LYS A 43 -17.36 -4.16 6.33
N GLN A 44 -18.49 -3.46 6.30
CA GLN A 44 -18.99 -2.78 5.10
C GLN A 44 -18.01 -1.71 4.64
N VAL A 45 -17.53 -0.90 5.58
CA VAL A 45 -16.53 0.15 5.30
C VAL A 45 -15.21 -0.49 4.85
N ALA A 46 -14.77 -1.58 5.48
CA ALA A 46 -13.55 -2.27 5.08
C ALA A 46 -13.63 -2.79 3.63
N GLU A 47 -14.77 -3.37 3.24
CA GLU A 47 -15.01 -3.84 1.88
C GLU A 47 -14.98 -2.68 0.87
N GLU A 48 -15.68 -1.59 1.15
CA GLU A 48 -15.68 -0.38 0.29
C GLU A 48 -14.27 0.21 0.12
N LEU A 49 -13.54 0.41 1.22
CA LEU A 49 -12.18 0.95 1.16
C LEU A 49 -11.24 -0.02 0.44
N SER A 50 -11.38 -1.33 0.64
CA SER A 50 -10.55 -2.33 -0.07
C SER A 50 -10.75 -2.27 -1.58
N GLN A 51 -12.00 -2.08 -2.04
CA GLN A 51 -12.31 -1.91 -3.45
C GLN A 51 -11.67 -0.62 -3.98
N GLU A 52 -11.76 0.48 -3.24
CA GLU A 52 -11.12 1.75 -3.60
C GLU A 52 -9.59 1.62 -3.71
N VAL A 53 -8.94 0.79 -2.89
CA VAL A 53 -7.50 0.47 -3.06
C VAL A 53 -7.24 -0.14 -4.43
N PHE A 54 -7.97 -1.19 -4.81
CA PHE A 54 -7.77 -1.87 -6.09
C PHE A 54 -8.09 -0.97 -7.28
N ILE A 55 -9.11 -0.11 -7.18
CA ILE A 55 -9.42 0.91 -8.19
C ILE A 55 -8.23 1.87 -8.35
N ARG A 56 -7.60 2.31 -7.25
CA ARG A 56 -6.41 3.18 -7.33
C ARG A 56 -5.18 2.46 -7.86
N VAL A 57 -4.98 1.20 -7.51
CA VAL A 57 -3.91 0.39 -8.10
C VAL A 57 -4.10 0.31 -9.60
N TYR A 58 -5.30 -0.03 -10.06
CA TYR A 58 -5.64 -0.12 -11.48
C TYR A 58 -5.38 1.20 -12.20
N LYS A 59 -5.90 2.32 -11.68
CA LYS A 59 -5.72 3.66 -12.26
C LYS A 59 -4.25 4.12 -12.28
N LYS A 60 -3.45 3.71 -11.29
CA LYS A 60 -2.04 4.11 -11.21
C LYS A 60 -1.10 3.24 -12.03
N ALA A 61 -1.58 2.11 -12.56
CA ALA A 61 -0.76 1.13 -13.25
C ALA A 61 0.05 1.71 -14.42
N SER A 62 -0.56 2.59 -15.21
CA SER A 62 0.12 3.26 -16.34
C SER A 62 1.35 4.08 -15.93
N SER A 63 1.37 4.56 -14.69
CA SER A 63 2.44 5.39 -14.11
C SER A 63 3.28 4.66 -13.06
N TYR A 64 3.07 3.35 -12.89
CA TYR A 64 3.75 2.56 -11.89
C TYR A 64 5.26 2.54 -12.14
N ARG A 65 6.04 2.72 -11.07
CA ARG A 65 7.50 2.62 -11.09
C ARG A 65 7.93 1.71 -9.92
N PRO A 66 8.68 0.62 -10.18
CA PRO A 66 9.07 -0.32 -9.14
C PRO A 66 10.25 0.20 -8.33
N ASP A 67 9.98 1.12 -7.40
CA ASP A 67 10.97 1.70 -6.48
C ASP A 67 11.01 1.02 -5.10
N ALA A 68 10.07 0.11 -4.84
CA ALA A 68 9.93 -0.71 -3.64
C ALA A 68 9.24 -2.04 -3.96
N MET A 69 9.06 -2.92 -2.98
CA MET A 69 8.18 -4.09 -3.13
C MET A 69 6.75 -3.66 -3.47
N PHE A 70 6.04 -4.44 -4.28
CA PHE A 70 4.65 -4.17 -4.62
C PHE A 70 3.76 -4.14 -3.37
N SER A 71 4.02 -5.04 -2.42
CA SER A 71 3.34 -5.10 -1.12
C SER A 71 3.45 -3.77 -0.36
N THR A 72 4.65 -3.21 -0.27
CA THR A 72 4.89 -1.89 0.33
C THR A 72 4.06 -0.81 -0.37
N TRP A 73 4.04 -0.80 -1.69
CA TRP A 73 3.30 0.20 -2.47
C TRP A 73 1.77 0.08 -2.30
N ILE A 74 1.19 -1.12 -2.39
CA ILE A 74 -0.26 -1.31 -2.24
C ILE A 74 -0.74 -0.98 -0.81
N TYR A 75 0.03 -1.31 0.22
CA TYR A 75 -0.31 -0.96 1.60
C TYR A 75 -0.20 0.55 1.87
N ARG A 76 0.74 1.27 1.22
CA ARG A 76 0.76 2.75 1.27
C ARG A 76 -0.52 3.36 0.70
N ILE A 77 -1.03 2.81 -0.40
CA ILE A 77 -2.31 3.24 -0.97
C ILE A 77 -3.44 2.97 0.02
N ALA A 78 -3.48 1.77 0.61
CA ALA A 78 -4.49 1.37 1.58
C ALA A 78 -4.52 2.29 2.80
N ILE A 79 -3.37 2.62 3.37
CA ILE A 79 -3.33 3.49 4.55
C ILE A 79 -3.77 4.91 4.19
N ASN A 80 -3.32 5.45 3.05
CA ASN A 80 -3.76 6.79 2.63
C ASN A 80 -5.29 6.87 2.48
N ILE A 81 -5.91 5.80 2.00
CA ILE A 81 -7.38 5.68 1.93
C ILE A 81 -7.98 5.64 3.33
N CYS A 82 -7.47 4.78 4.22
CA CYS A 82 -7.97 4.64 5.59
C CYS A 82 -7.87 5.95 6.38
N LEU A 83 -6.74 6.66 6.27
CA LEU A 83 -6.53 7.95 6.93
C LEU A 83 -7.49 9.01 6.40
N ASN A 84 -7.72 9.06 5.09
CA ASN A 84 -8.66 10.00 4.52
C ASN A 84 -10.10 9.70 4.96
N GLU A 85 -10.47 8.42 5.03
CA GLU A 85 -11.77 8.01 5.56
C GLU A 85 -11.91 8.42 7.01
N LEU A 86 -10.99 8.02 7.90
CA LEU A 86 -11.05 8.40 9.32
C LEU A 86 -11.10 9.90 9.54
N ARG A 87 -10.35 10.70 8.77
CA ARG A 87 -10.42 12.16 8.85
C ARG A 87 -11.81 12.66 8.47
N THR A 88 -12.39 12.11 7.41
CA THR A 88 -13.73 12.48 6.94
C THR A 88 -14.80 12.00 7.93
N SER A 89 -14.73 10.77 8.42
CA SER A 89 -15.62 10.22 9.42
C SER A 89 -15.51 11.02 10.72
N LYS A 90 -14.31 11.44 11.16
CA LYS A 90 -14.10 12.31 12.32
C LYS A 90 -14.79 13.66 12.15
N TYR A 91 -14.63 14.33 11.00
CA TYR A 91 -15.34 15.58 10.74
C TYR A 91 -16.86 15.41 10.65
N ARG A 92 -17.36 14.31 10.04
CA ARG A 92 -18.78 13.95 10.09
C ARG A 92 -19.23 13.72 11.55
N TYR A 93 -18.37 13.11 12.37
CA TYR A 93 -18.66 12.81 13.77
C TYR A 93 -18.62 14.02 14.70
N GLU A 94 -17.73 14.98 14.45
CA GLU A 94 -17.69 16.26 15.16
C GLU A 94 -18.96 17.09 14.87
N CYS A 95 -19.56 16.92 13.67
CA CYS A 95 -20.88 17.44 13.35
C CYS A 95 -22.04 16.58 13.93
N GLU A 96 -21.85 15.28 14.13
CA GLU A 96 -22.86 14.31 14.61
C GLU A 96 -22.40 13.56 15.87
N MET A 97 -22.22 14.24 17.01
CA MET A 97 -21.68 13.72 18.29
C MET A 97 -21.72 12.19 18.54
N LYS A 98 -20.58 11.52 18.31
CA LYS A 98 -20.12 10.28 18.97
C LYS A 98 -18.62 10.12 18.62
N SER A 99 -17.80 9.64 19.53
CA SER A 99 -16.34 9.72 19.36
C SER A 99 -15.80 8.51 18.58
N ILE A 100 -14.98 8.74 17.54
CA ILE A 100 -14.01 7.74 17.09
C ILE A 100 -12.98 7.59 18.21
N ASP A 101 -12.58 6.37 18.54
CA ASP A 101 -11.53 6.11 19.52
C ASP A 101 -10.22 6.78 19.04
N PRO A 102 -9.69 7.81 19.75
CA PRO A 102 -8.47 8.51 19.37
C PRO A 102 -7.29 7.55 19.13
N HIS A 103 -7.29 6.41 19.82
CA HIS A 103 -6.24 5.40 19.76
C HIS A 103 -6.14 4.68 18.40
N GLN A 104 -7.22 4.65 17.61
CA GLN A 104 -7.19 4.09 16.25
C GLN A 104 -6.46 5.01 15.25
N SER A 105 -6.56 6.32 15.43
CA SER A 105 -5.87 7.29 14.57
C SER A 105 -4.35 7.26 14.78
N GLU A 106 -3.91 7.10 16.02
CA GLU A 106 -2.50 7.02 16.41
C GLU A 106 -1.82 5.77 15.82
N LYS A 107 -2.46 4.59 15.94
CA LYS A 107 -1.97 3.34 15.36
C LYS A 107 -1.79 3.39 13.84
N LEU A 108 -2.62 4.14 13.13
CA LEU A 108 -2.46 4.31 11.68
C LEU A 108 -1.33 5.23 11.31
N ILE A 109 -1.14 6.31 12.07
CA ILE A 109 -0.01 7.22 11.90
C ILE A 109 1.29 6.45 12.14
N GLU A 110 1.35 5.62 13.18
CA GLU A 110 2.47 4.72 13.43
C GLU A 110 2.67 3.71 12.28
N ALA A 111 1.60 3.14 11.73
CA ALA A 111 1.71 2.25 10.57
C ALA A 111 2.21 2.97 9.31
N VAL A 112 1.80 4.22 9.04
CA VAL A 112 2.35 5.04 7.95
C VAL A 112 3.83 5.29 8.16
N ASP A 113 4.21 5.69 9.37
CA ASP A 113 5.59 5.99 9.72
C ASP A 113 6.47 4.75 9.58
N HIS A 114 6.00 3.60 10.06
CA HIS A 114 6.68 2.33 9.91
C HIS A 114 6.85 1.92 8.44
N ILE A 115 5.79 2.01 7.62
CA ILE A 115 5.90 1.68 6.18
C ILE A 115 6.81 2.69 5.45
N SER A 116 6.79 3.95 5.84
CA SER A 116 7.66 4.97 5.26
C SER A 116 9.13 4.72 5.59
N LYS A 117 9.42 4.29 6.83
CA LYS A 117 10.75 3.85 7.28
C LYS A 117 11.21 2.59 6.57
N VAL A 118 10.39 1.54 6.52
CA VAL A 118 10.70 0.31 5.77
C VAL A 118 10.99 0.60 4.31
N SER A 119 10.20 1.47 3.67
CA SER A 119 10.43 1.88 2.28
C SER A 119 11.75 2.65 2.10
N ALA A 120 12.19 3.43 3.08
CA ALA A 120 13.47 4.14 3.03
C ALA A 120 14.66 3.20 3.25
N GLU A 121 14.53 2.26 4.19
CA GLU A 121 15.54 1.24 4.49
C GLU A 121 15.74 0.28 3.31
N GLU A 122 14.65 -0.15 2.64
CA GLU A 122 14.72 -0.97 1.42
C GLU A 122 15.48 -0.27 0.30
N LYS A 123 15.28 1.04 0.12
CA LYS A 123 16.00 1.87 -0.86
C LYS A 123 17.49 2.00 -0.53
N MET A 124 17.82 2.30 0.73
CA MET A 124 19.22 2.35 1.18
C MET A 124 19.93 0.99 1.01
N ALA A 125 19.29 -0.11 1.40
CA ALA A 125 19.87 -1.45 1.31
C ALA A 125 20.09 -1.90 -0.14
N THR A 126 19.22 -1.48 -1.08
CA THR A 126 19.41 -1.76 -2.51
C THR A 126 20.53 -0.91 -3.12
N GLU A 127 20.64 0.37 -2.75
CA GLU A 127 21.77 1.23 -3.16
C GLU A 127 23.11 0.72 -2.64
N GLU A 128 23.18 0.29 -1.37
CA GLU A 128 24.40 -0.26 -0.78
C GLU A 128 24.87 -1.53 -1.50
N ARG A 129 23.94 -2.43 -1.84
CA ARG A 129 24.25 -3.64 -2.62
C ARG A 129 24.73 -3.31 -4.02
N LEU A 130 24.15 -2.30 -4.67
CA LEU A 130 24.56 -1.87 -6.01
C LEU A 130 25.97 -1.28 -6.01
N ASN A 131 26.30 -0.44 -5.03
CA ASN A 131 27.64 0.12 -4.86
C ASN A 131 28.69 -0.97 -4.61
N ARG A 132 28.37 -1.99 -3.80
CA ARG A 132 29.27 -3.12 -3.57
C ARG A 132 29.55 -3.91 -4.86
N LEU A 133 28.54 -4.10 -5.70
CA LEU A 133 28.71 -4.78 -7.00
C LEU A 133 29.50 -3.95 -8.01
N GLN A 134 29.26 -2.63 -8.08
CA GLN A 134 30.02 -1.73 -8.96
C GLN A 134 31.51 -1.67 -8.57
N ASN A 135 31.82 -1.64 -7.27
CA ASN A 135 33.20 -1.67 -6.80
C ASN A 135 33.90 -3.02 -7.06
N ALA A 136 33.15 -4.12 -7.12
CA ALA A 136 33.71 -5.45 -7.42
C ALA A 136 33.91 -5.72 -8.92
N LEU A 137 33.17 -5.03 -9.79
CA LEU A 137 33.30 -5.13 -11.25
C LEU A 137 34.26 -4.08 -11.86
N GLY A 138 34.69 -3.09 -11.07
CA GLY A 138 35.61 -2.03 -11.46
C GLY A 138 37.08 -2.25 -11.06
N ALA A 139 37.47 -3.46 -10.64
CA ALA A 139 38.83 -3.83 -10.22
C ALA A 139 39.42 -4.93 -11.13
#